data_AF-A0A7I8DCF3-F1
#
_entry.id   AF-A0A7I8DCF3-F1
#
_cell.length_a   1.000
_cell.length_b   1.000
_cell.length_c   1.000
_cell.angle_alpha   90.00
_cell.angle_beta   90.00
_cell.angle_gamma   90.00
#
_symmetry.space_group_name_H-M   'P 1'
#
loop_
_entity.id
_entity.type
_entity.pdbx_description
1 polymer ?
#
loop_
_entity_poly.entity_id
_entity_poly.type
_entity_poly.pdbx_seq_one_letter_code
_entity_poly.pdbx_strand_id
1 'polypeptide(L)' 'MRGIGGKQRSLRKKVDGVRFGSFEINEMYVDFGLLDSDIDGLIGLDILLSGRFIIDLANMEIYRNRS' A
#
# COMPACT_ATOMS: atom_id res chain seq x y z
N MET A 1 11.05 8.55 0.24
CA MET A 1 10.85 7.42 -0.69
C MET A 1 11.83 7.53 -1.86
N ARG A 2 12.14 6.43 -2.56
CA ARG A 2 12.93 6.44 -3.81
C ARG A 2 12.11 5.74 -4.90
N GLY A 3 12.01 6.35 -6.07
CA GLY A 3 11.35 5.78 -7.25
C GLY A 3 12.08 6.15 -8.53
N ILE A 4 11.44 5.97 -9.68
CA ILE A 4 12.01 6.27 -11.00
C ILE A 4 12.37 7.77 -11.12
N GLY A 5 11.61 8.66 -10.48
CA GLY A 5 11.89 10.10 -10.40
C GLY A 5 12.95 10.51 -9.36
N GLY A 6 13.65 9.56 -8.73
CA GLY A 6 14.66 9.83 -7.71
C GLY A 6 14.13 9.85 -6.28
N LYS A 7 14.80 10.59 -5.40
CA LYS A 7 14.50 10.64 -3.96
C LYS A 7 13.45 11.72 -3.69
N GLN A 8 12.30 11.31 -3.18
CA GLN A 8 11.27 12.22 -2.66
C GLN A 8 11.27 12.23 -1.13
N ARG A 9 10.95 13.39 -0.55
CA ARG A 9 10.74 13.51 0.90
C ARG A 9 9.46 12.77 1.28
N SER A 10 9.55 11.92 2.29
CA SER A 10 8.41 11.24 2.90
C SER A 10 8.55 11.31 4.41
N LEU A 11 7.43 11.34 5.10
CA LEU A 11 7.31 11.26 6.54
C LEU A 11 6.82 9.86 6.92
N ARG A 12 7.66 9.09 7.61
CA ARG A 12 7.27 7.79 8.13
C ARG A 12 6.56 7.96 9.48
N LYS A 13 5.35 7.44 9.61
CA LYS A 13 4.58 7.44 10.87
C LYS A 13 4.09 6.04 11.21
N LYS A 14 4.07 5.71 12.50
CA LYS A 14 3.32 4.56 13.01
C LYS A 14 1.85 4.95 13.05
N VAL A 15 0.98 4.15 12.46
CA VAL A 15 -0.48 4.32 12.49
C VAL A 15 -1.10 3.18 13.30
N ASP A 16 -2.26 3.44 13.90
CA ASP A 16 -2.97 2.46 14.73
C ASP A 16 -3.37 1.23 13.93
N GLY A 17 -3.76 1.44 12.67
CA GLY A 17 -3.95 0.36 11.72
C GLY A 17 -4.22 0.83 10.30
N VAL A 18 -4.12 -0.11 9.37
CA VAL A 18 -4.51 0.04 7.97
C VAL A 18 -5.58 -1.01 7.68
N ARG A 19 -6.74 -0.55 7.20
CA ARG A 19 -7.83 -1.42 6.76
C ARG A 19 -7.90 -1.42 5.23
N PHE A 20 -7.78 -2.60 4.64
CA PHE A 20 -7.90 -2.80 3.20
C PHE A 20 -8.99 -3.86 2.93
N GLY A 21 -10.19 -3.40 2.56
CA GLY A 21 -11.38 -4.24 2.49
C GLY A 21 -11.75 -4.85 3.85
N SER A 22 -11.80 -6.17 3.93
CA SER A 22 -12.02 -6.94 5.17
C SER A 22 -10.75 -7.33 5.92
N PHE A 23 -9.59 -6.89 5.44
CA PHE A 23 -8.30 -7.14 6.06
C PHE A 23 -7.82 -5.93 6.85
N GLU A 24 -7.24 -6.18 8.01
CA GLU A 24 -6.75 -5.17 8.93
C GLU A 24 -5.35 -5.55 9.40
N ILE A 25 -4.45 -4.56 9.39
CA ILE A 25 -3.12 -4.64 9.99
C ILE A 25 -3.07 -3.57 11.07
N ASN A 26 -2.73 -3.95 12.30
CA ASN A 26 -2.54 -3.01 13.39
C ASN A 26 -1.07 -2.60 13.51
N GLU A 27 -0.82 -1.41 14.04
CA GLU A 27 0.51 -0.93 14.41
C GLU A 27 1.56 -0.89 13.29
N MET A 28 1.15 -0.47 12.08
CA MET A 28 2.00 -0.41 10.88
C MET A 28 2.73 0.94 10.72
N TYR A 29 3.93 0.92 10.13
CA TYR A 29 4.58 2.14 9.66
C TYR A 29 4.19 2.45 8.20
N VAL A 30 3.69 3.66 7.97
CA VAL A 30 3.29 4.14 6.65
C VAL A 30 4.10 5.39 6.28
N ASP A 31 4.53 5.45 5.02
CA ASP A 31 5.22 6.60 4.45
C ASP A 31 4.20 7.56 3.82
N PHE A 32 4.09 8.77 4.37
CA PHE A 32 3.28 9.85 3.82
C PHE A 32 4.16 10.81 3.03
N GLY A 33 3.84 11.03 1.76
CA GLY A 33 4.57 11.94 0.88
C GLY A 33 3.66 12.44 -0.22
N LEU A 34 4.10 13.52 -0.88
CA LEU A 34 3.45 13.99 -2.10
C LEU A 34 3.90 13.09 -3.26
N LEU A 35 2.94 12.69 -4.08
CA LEU A 35 3.18 11.99 -5.35
C LEU A 35 2.98 13.02 -6.46
N ASP A 36 4.03 13.27 -7.25
CA ASP A 36 4.01 14.23 -8.37
C ASP A 36 3.38 13.62 -9.63
N SER A 37 2.35 12.78 -9.49
CA SER A 37 1.71 12.02 -10.57
C SER A 37 0.20 12.00 -10.41
N ASP A 38 -0.54 11.74 -11.49
CA ASP A 38 -2.00 11.52 -11.49
C ASP A 38 -2.41 10.19 -10.81
N ILE A 39 -1.74 9.82 -9.71
CA ILE A 39 -1.96 8.61 -8.92
C ILE A 39 -2.34 9.07 -7.52
N ASP A 40 -3.53 8.69 -7.06
CA ASP A 40 -4.08 9.11 -5.76
C ASP A 40 -3.37 8.47 -4.55
N GLY A 41 -2.58 7.41 -4.79
CA GLY A 41 -1.85 6.73 -3.73
C GLY A 41 -1.12 5.48 -4.22
N LEU A 42 -0.20 5.00 -3.40
CA LEU A 42 0.53 3.76 -3.65
C LEU A 42 0.21 2.75 -2.56
N ILE A 43 -0.21 1.55 -2.97
CA ILE A 43 -0.36 0.42 -2.05
C ILE A 43 0.98 -0.30 -1.98
N GLY A 44 1.57 -0.35 -0.79
CA GLY A 44 2.85 -1.02 -0.55
C GLY A 44 2.76 -2.54 -0.61
N LEU A 45 3.87 -3.18 -0.99
CA LEU A 45 3.98 -4.64 -0.98
C LEU A 45 3.86 -5.23 0.41
N ASP A 46 4.22 -4.49 1.45
CA ASP A 46 4.02 -4.89 2.85
C ASP A 46 2.55 -5.18 3.15
N ILE A 47 1.63 -4.29 2.76
CA ILE A 47 0.17 -4.49 2.91
C ILE A 47 -0.29 -5.70 2.08
N LEU A 48 0.16 -5.79 0.83
CA LEU A 48 -0.24 -6.84 -0.11
C LEU A 48 0.21 -8.24 0.36
N LEU A 49 1.44 -8.36 0.86
CA LEU A 49 2.01 -9.59 1.38
C LEU A 49 1.34 -10.00 2.69
N SER A 50 1.14 -9.08 3.62
CA SER A 50 0.50 -9.37 4.91
C SER A 50 -0.93 -9.92 4.74
N GLY A 51 -1.68 -9.42 3.75
CA GLY A 51 -3.04 -9.90 3.48
C GLY A 51 -3.15 -11.10 2.53
N ARG A 52 -2.01 -11.56 1.97
CA ARG A 52 -1.93 -12.58 0.91
C ARG A 52 -2.86 -12.24 -0.26
N PHE A 53 -2.78 -10.99 -0.71
CA PHE A 53 -3.59 -10.49 -1.82
C PHE A 53 -3.10 -11.05 -3.15
N ILE A 54 -4.06 -11.31 -4.04
CA ILE A 54 -3.87 -11.61 -5.45
C ILE A 54 -4.25 -10.34 -6.22
N ILE A 55 -3.38 -9.94 -7.14
CA ILE A 55 -3.63 -8.85 -8.08
C ILE A 55 -4.01 -9.48 -9.41
N ASP A 56 -5.28 -9.32 -9.79
CA ASP A 56 -5.78 -9.73 -11.09
C ASP A 56 -5.79 -8.52 -12.02
N LEU A 57 -4.75 -8.42 -12.84
CA LEU A 57 -4.59 -7.33 -13.80
C LEU A 57 -5.51 -7.46 -15.01
N ALA A 58 -6.08 -8.64 -15.28
CA ALA A 58 -7.02 -8.82 -16.38
C ALA A 58 -8.38 -8.20 -16.05
N ASN A 59 -8.82 -8.36 -14.80
CA ASN A 59 -10.08 -7.80 -14.32
C ASN A 59 -9.91 -6.46 -13.56
N MET A 60 -8.67 -6.01 -13.36
CA MET A 60 -8.34 -4.83 -12.55
C MET A 60 -8.86 -4.95 -11.10
N GLU A 61 -8.70 -6.14 -10.51
CA GLU A 61 -9.17 -6.46 -9.17
C GLU A 61 -8.01 -6.81 -8.23
N ILE A 62 -8.22 -6.53 -6.94
CA ILE A 62 -7.38 -7.04 -5.86
C ILE A 62 -8.28 -7.80 -4.89
N TYR A 63 -8.01 -9.09 -4.71
CA TYR A 63 -8.78 -9.94 -3.79
C TYR A 63 -7.85 -10.77 -2.92
N ARG A 64 -8.38 -11.32 -1.83
CA ARG A 64 -7.62 -12.18 -0.93
C ARG A 64 -7.80 -13.63 -1.31
N ASN A 65 -6.72 -14.40 -1.22
CA ASN A 65 -6.83 -15.85 -1.26
C ASN A 65 -7.58 -16.33 -0.01
N ARG A 66 -8.82 -16.81 -0.18
CA ARG A 66 -9.60 -17.46 0.88
C ARG A 66 -9.08 -18.89 1.05
N SER A 67 -8.00 -19.02 1.81
CA SER A 67 -7.49 -20.31 2.29
C SER A 67 -7.93 -20.52 3.73
#